data_AF-A0A8T7ENW3-F1
#
_entry.id   AF-A0A8T7ENW3-F1
#
_cell.length_a   1.000
_cell.length_b   1.000
_cell.length_c   1.000
_cell.angle_alpha   90.00
_cell.angle_beta   90.00
_cell.angle_gamma   90.00
#
_symmetry.space_group_name_H-M   'P 1'
#
loop_
_entity.id
_entity.type
_entity.pdbx_description
1 polymer ?
#
loop_
_entity_poly.entity_id
_entity_poly.type
_entity_poly.pdbx_seq_one_letter_code
_entity_poly.pdbx_strand_id
1 'polypeptide(L)'
;MQAVFATICGHPSRSISENAGTRGFTGEIVARPERSRGLTHTSRTPISISPGAKQALTLYVGLRSFADVVRIELINEEGLIAAEAETSVRAVLPQERLYVRVSDTLGRTANLSAAAAYGQTVTQADIFTQNLPDHQVGLQAVDVLYIAAADTGSLTTRQRDAIAQYVTYGGHLIVVGGAQWQPTAAGLQPLLPIMPDSSIVSSDFAALTTWSTSTSAVAQTESIIATGSLQEDSRVLVTDSSGVPLIARRTVGAGVVDYIAFDPASAPFTSWPGLDGLWLSVITSRAPRPAWNLGFLNLSQAVHRHRNPAGNHRAS
;
A
#
# COMPACT_ATOMS: atom_id res chain seq x y z
N MET A 1 27.67 -11.64 -17.98
CA MET A 1 26.23 -11.50 -17.68
C MET A 1 26.03 -10.12 -17.08
N GLN A 2 25.09 -9.31 -17.58
CA GLN A 2 24.88 -7.95 -17.09
C GLN A 2 23.49 -7.92 -16.47
N ALA A 3 23.39 -7.68 -15.17
CA ALA A 3 22.12 -7.56 -14.48
C ALA A 3 21.89 -6.08 -14.16
N VAL A 4 20.74 -5.55 -14.56
CA VAL A 4 20.35 -4.15 -14.36
C VAL A 4 19.26 -4.14 -13.32
N PHE A 5 19.56 -3.61 -12.14
CA PHE A 5 18.62 -3.61 -11.01
C PHE A 5 17.98 -2.22 -10.93
N ALA A 6 16.66 -2.16 -11.14
CA ALA A 6 15.90 -0.92 -11.08
C ALA A 6 15.04 -0.95 -9.80
N THR A 7 15.49 -0.25 -8.77
CA THR A 7 14.71 -0.07 -7.55
C THR A 7 14.07 1.30 -7.56
N ILE A 8 12.76 1.32 -7.35
CA ILE A 8 12.03 2.51 -6.94
C ILE A 8 11.93 2.43 -5.42
N CYS A 9 12.50 3.41 -4.72
CA CYS A 9 12.48 3.47 -3.26
C CYS A 9 11.05 3.26 -2.70
N GLY A 10 10.93 2.49 -1.62
CA GLY A 10 9.66 2.24 -0.92
C GLY A 10 8.76 1.15 -1.51
N HIS A 11 9.23 0.41 -2.53
CA HIS A 11 8.49 -0.67 -3.20
C HIS A 11 9.25 -2.00 -3.12
N PRO A 12 8.60 -3.16 -3.34
CA PRO A 12 9.34 -4.40 -3.52
C PRO A 12 10.36 -4.25 -4.66
N SER A 13 11.58 -4.74 -4.43
CA SER A 13 12.70 -4.52 -5.37
C SER A 13 12.46 -5.32 -6.65
N ARG A 14 12.41 -4.64 -7.79
CA ARG A 14 12.33 -5.28 -9.10
C ARG A 14 13.73 -5.49 -9.65
N SER A 15 14.16 -6.74 -9.70
CA SER A 15 15.41 -7.13 -10.36
C SER A 15 15.13 -7.47 -11.82
N ILE A 16 15.92 -6.92 -12.76
CA ILE A 16 15.93 -7.34 -14.15
C ILE A 16 17.26 -8.03 -14.42
N SER A 17 17.20 -9.31 -14.77
CA SER A 17 18.37 -10.11 -15.13
C SER A 17 18.37 -10.37 -16.63
N GLU A 18 19.51 -10.11 -17.27
CA GLU A 18 19.72 -10.33 -18.71
C GLU A 18 20.84 -11.35 -18.93
N ASN A 19 20.51 -12.45 -19.62
CA ASN A 19 21.48 -13.46 -20.01
C ASN A 19 21.97 -13.19 -21.44
N ALA A 20 23.01 -12.35 -21.57
CA ALA A 20 23.68 -12.09 -22.84
C ALA A 20 24.60 -13.24 -23.34
N GLY A 21 24.59 -14.40 -22.66
CA GLY A 21 25.40 -15.56 -23.02
C GLY A 21 24.72 -16.50 -24.02
N THR A 22 25.50 -17.41 -24.59
CA THR A 22 25.03 -18.44 -25.55
C THR A 22 24.46 -19.70 -24.88
N ARG A 23 24.48 -19.78 -23.54
CA ARG A 23 23.94 -20.88 -22.74
C ARG A 23 22.93 -20.38 -21.73
N GLY A 24 21.96 -21.22 -21.37
CA GLY A 24 20.99 -20.92 -20.32
C GLY A 24 21.68 -20.79 -18.97
N PHE A 25 21.11 -19.96 -18.09
CA PHE A 25 21.55 -19.81 -16.71
C PHE A 25 20.50 -20.42 -15.78
N THR A 26 20.91 -21.25 -14.84
CA THR A 26 20.07 -21.75 -13.74
C THR A 26 20.79 -21.49 -12.43
N GLY A 27 20.05 -21.08 -11.41
CA GLY A 27 20.62 -20.77 -10.10
C GLY A 27 19.60 -20.10 -9.17
N GLU A 28 20.11 -19.30 -8.24
CA GLU A 28 19.31 -18.59 -7.24
C GLU A 28 19.61 -17.10 -7.26
N ILE A 29 18.58 -16.27 -7.12
CA ILE A 29 18.71 -14.86 -6.75
C ILE A 29 18.66 -14.76 -5.24
N VAL A 30 19.66 -14.12 -4.64
CA VAL A 30 19.80 -13.93 -3.20
C VAL A 30 19.85 -12.44 -2.87
N ALA A 31 18.92 -11.95 -2.07
CA ALA A 31 18.94 -10.59 -1.53
C ALA A 31 19.55 -10.58 -0.12
N ARG A 32 20.57 -9.75 0.10
CA ARG A 32 21.27 -9.60 1.38
C ARG A 32 21.25 -8.14 1.87
N PRO A 33 20.71 -7.86 3.07
CA PRO A 33 20.60 -6.50 3.59
C PRO A 33 21.89 -5.92 4.20
N GLU A 34 22.98 -6.70 4.39
CA GLU A 34 24.22 -6.20 5.00
C GLU A 34 25.49 -6.75 4.33
N ARG A 35 26.60 -6.00 4.45
CA ARG A 35 27.96 -6.45 4.10
C ARG A 35 28.57 -7.41 5.14
N SER A 36 27.88 -7.62 6.26
CA SER A 36 28.29 -8.48 7.38
C SER A 36 28.12 -9.96 7.03
N ARG A 37 29.17 -10.78 7.17
CA ARG A 37 29.14 -12.25 7.01
C ARG A 37 28.35 -12.99 8.11
N GLY A 38 27.44 -12.33 8.82
CA GLY A 38 26.71 -12.94 9.91
C GLY A 38 25.46 -12.15 10.28
N LEU A 39 24.35 -12.45 9.62
CA LEU A 39 23.00 -12.61 10.18
C LEU A 39 21.95 -12.85 9.06
N THR A 40 20.86 -13.48 9.48
CA THR A 40 20.19 -14.58 8.77
C THR A 40 18.83 -14.18 8.21
N HIS A 41 18.78 -13.30 7.21
CA HIS A 41 17.56 -13.07 6.43
C HIS A 41 17.91 -12.88 4.96
N THR A 42 18.30 -13.97 4.31
CA THR A 42 18.48 -14.00 2.86
C THR A 42 17.19 -14.45 2.19
N SER A 43 16.57 -13.59 1.39
CA SER A 43 15.51 -14.03 0.48
C SER A 43 16.18 -14.74 -0.69
N ARG A 44 15.79 -15.99 -0.95
CA ARG A 44 16.31 -16.80 -2.06
C ARG A 44 15.17 -17.16 -2.99
N THR A 45 15.33 -16.85 -4.27
CA THR A 45 14.34 -17.20 -5.30
C THR A 45 15.04 -17.96 -6.42
N PRO A 46 14.61 -19.19 -6.77
CA PRO A 46 15.18 -19.90 -7.90
C PRO A 46 14.90 -19.16 -9.20
N ILE A 47 15.86 -19.17 -10.14
CA ILE A 47 15.72 -18.56 -11.45
C ILE A 47 16.32 -19.43 -12.54
N SER A 48 15.66 -19.46 -13.70
CA SER A 48 16.19 -20.06 -14.92
C SER A 48 15.97 -19.10 -16.09
N ILE A 49 17.07 -18.64 -16.70
CA ILE A 49 17.08 -17.64 -17.77
C ILE A 49 17.62 -18.28 -19.04
N SER A 50 16.78 -18.40 -20.06
CA SER A 50 17.19 -18.90 -21.38
C SER A 50 18.28 -18.02 -22.02
N PRO A 51 19.09 -18.54 -22.95
CA PRO A 51 20.07 -17.74 -23.69
C PRO A 51 19.40 -16.55 -24.39
N GLY A 52 19.99 -15.36 -24.27
CA GLY A 52 19.46 -14.12 -24.86
C GLY A 52 18.18 -13.58 -24.23
N ALA A 53 17.63 -14.24 -23.19
CA ALA A 53 16.40 -13.82 -22.56
C ALA A 53 16.63 -12.78 -21.44
N LYS A 54 15.62 -11.92 -21.24
CA LYS A 54 15.51 -11.01 -20.10
C LYS A 54 14.40 -11.49 -19.21
N GLN A 55 14.66 -11.58 -17.91
CA GLN A 55 13.66 -11.95 -16.91
C GLN A 55 13.62 -10.91 -15.81
N ALA A 56 12.42 -10.44 -15.47
CA ALA A 56 12.19 -9.55 -14.35
C ALA A 56 11.53 -10.33 -13.21
N LEU A 57 12.04 -10.13 -11.98
CA LEU A 57 11.52 -10.75 -10.77
C LEU A 57 11.35 -9.69 -9.68
N THR A 58 10.27 -9.77 -8.93
CA THR A 58 10.02 -8.92 -7.76
C THR A 58 10.42 -9.66 -6.50
N LEU A 59 11.33 -9.07 -5.72
CA LEU A 59 11.85 -9.65 -4.48
C LEU A 59 11.23 -8.95 -3.27
N TYR A 60 10.66 -9.75 -2.37
CA TYR A 60 10.21 -9.29 -1.06
C TYR A 60 11.32 -9.57 -0.04
N VAL A 61 11.90 -8.49 0.49
CA VAL A 61 13.01 -8.56 1.45
C VAL A 61 12.54 -7.96 2.77
N GLY A 62 12.50 -8.77 3.82
CA GLY A 62 12.23 -8.28 5.17
C GLY A 62 13.48 -7.64 5.76
N LEU A 63 13.45 -6.31 5.93
CA LEU A 63 14.53 -5.56 6.57
C LEU A 63 14.23 -5.45 8.06
N ARG A 64 15.10 -6.02 8.91
CA ARG A 64 14.97 -5.92 10.38
C ARG A 64 15.85 -4.81 10.98
N SER A 65 16.86 -4.35 10.25
CA SER A 65 17.79 -3.28 10.63
C SER A 65 17.76 -2.13 9.62
N PHE A 66 18.39 -1.01 9.98
CA PHE A 66 18.63 0.19 9.13
C PHE A 66 19.58 -0.11 7.95
N ALA A 67 19.34 -1.22 7.24
CA ALA A 67 20.03 -1.48 6.01
C ALA A 67 19.60 -0.40 5.03
N ASP A 68 20.54 0.46 4.64
CA ASP A 68 20.32 1.52 3.66
C ASP A 68 20.59 1.01 2.23
N VAL A 69 21.18 -0.19 2.12
CA VAL A 69 21.57 -0.84 0.88
C VAL A 69 21.28 -2.33 0.97
N VAL A 70 20.59 -2.87 -0.03
CA VAL A 70 20.41 -4.30 -0.25
C VAL A 70 21.29 -4.72 -1.41
N ARG A 71 22.12 -5.74 -1.20
CA ARG A 71 22.88 -6.39 -2.27
C ARG A 71 22.06 -7.54 -2.84
N ILE A 72 21.87 -7.55 -4.15
CA ILE A 72 21.25 -8.63 -4.89
C ILE A 72 22.35 -9.40 -5.60
N GLU A 73 22.46 -10.69 -5.29
CA GLU A 73 23.45 -11.59 -5.87
C GLU A 73 22.73 -12.65 -6.70
N LEU A 74 23.22 -12.92 -7.90
CA LEU A 74 22.83 -14.06 -8.70
C LEU A 74 23.88 -15.16 -8.50
N ILE A 75 23.45 -16.30 -7.96
CA ILE A 75 24.31 -17.42 -7.60
C ILE A 75 24.00 -18.59 -8.54
N ASN A 76 25.02 -19.19 -9.15
CA ASN A 76 24.85 -20.37 -10.01
C ASN A 76 24.71 -21.67 -9.20
N GLU A 77 24.49 -22.79 -9.88
CA GLU A 77 24.36 -24.12 -9.24
C GLU A 77 25.61 -24.55 -8.47
N GLU A 78 26.80 -24.06 -8.85
CA GLU A 78 28.05 -24.30 -8.13
C GLU A 78 28.24 -23.41 -6.89
N GLY A 79 27.30 -22.51 -6.59
CA GLY A 79 27.35 -21.60 -5.44
C GLY A 79 28.23 -20.35 -5.66
N LEU A 80 28.65 -20.09 -6.90
CA LEU A 80 29.45 -18.91 -7.27
C LEU A 80 28.55 -17.74 -7.67
N ILE A 81 28.99 -16.52 -7.34
CA ILE A 81 28.29 -15.28 -7.72
C ILE A 81 28.55 -15.02 -9.21
N ALA A 82 27.51 -15.16 -10.03
CA ALA A 82 27.52 -14.90 -11.46
C ALA A 82 27.31 -13.42 -11.80
N ALA A 83 26.58 -12.69 -10.94
CA ALA A 83 26.39 -11.24 -11.02
C ALA A 83 25.99 -10.68 -9.65
N GLU A 84 26.27 -9.40 -9.40
CA GLU A 84 25.79 -8.69 -8.22
C GLU A 84 25.36 -7.27 -8.57
N ALA A 85 24.47 -6.70 -7.77
CA ALA A 85 24.29 -5.25 -7.69
C ALA A 85 23.86 -4.83 -6.29
N GLU A 86 24.06 -3.56 -6.01
CA GLU A 86 23.58 -2.91 -4.80
C GLU A 86 22.42 -2.00 -5.15
N THR A 87 21.45 -1.93 -4.25
CA THR A 87 20.34 -1.00 -4.37
C THR A 87 20.03 -0.35 -3.04
N SER A 88 19.84 0.96 -3.05
CA SER A 88 19.48 1.68 -1.85
C SER A 88 18.03 1.43 -1.48
N VAL A 89 17.81 1.19 -0.19
CA VAL A 89 16.48 1.07 0.40
C VAL A 89 16.41 2.03 1.57
N ARG A 90 15.21 2.52 1.85
CA ARG A 90 14.98 3.44 2.95
C ARG A 90 13.92 2.84 3.85
N ALA A 91 14.25 2.68 5.13
CA ALA A 91 13.27 2.29 6.13
C ALA A 91 12.28 3.45 6.35
N VAL A 92 10.99 3.12 6.41
CA VAL A 92 9.93 4.04 6.83
C VAL A 92 10.01 4.15 8.36
N LEU A 93 10.24 5.36 8.87
CA LEU A 93 10.34 5.59 10.32
C LEU A 93 8.96 5.47 10.99
N PRO A 94 8.87 5.24 12.32
CA PRO A 94 7.59 5.09 13.02
C PRO A 94 6.62 6.29 12.88
N GLN A 95 7.16 7.49 12.65
CA GLN A 95 6.40 8.71 12.40
C GLN A 95 6.10 8.94 10.91
N GLU A 96 6.67 8.13 10.03
CA GLU A 96 6.42 8.21 8.60
C GLU A 96 5.25 7.30 8.22
N ARG A 97 4.43 7.80 7.29
CA ARG A 97 3.33 7.05 6.71
C ARG A 97 3.57 6.87 5.23
N LEU A 98 3.43 5.64 4.74
CA LEU A 98 3.56 5.34 3.32
C LEU A 98 2.18 5.18 2.69
N TYR A 99 1.82 6.11 1.80
CA TYR A 99 0.61 6.06 1.01
C TYR A 99 0.95 5.66 -0.42
N VAL A 100 0.49 4.49 -0.85
CA VAL A 100 0.67 4.02 -2.23
C VAL A 100 -0.59 4.33 -3.02
N ARG A 101 -0.42 5.01 -4.14
CA ARG A 101 -1.47 5.43 -5.05
C ARG A 101 -1.34 4.63 -6.34
N VAL A 102 -2.41 3.94 -6.71
CA VAL A 102 -2.48 3.10 -7.90
C VAL A 102 -3.36 3.77 -8.93
N SER A 103 -2.83 4.00 -10.12
CA SER A 103 -3.56 4.54 -11.26
C SER A 103 -2.89 4.10 -12.56
N ASP A 104 -3.68 3.77 -13.58
CA ASP A 104 -3.16 3.53 -14.93
C ASP A 104 -3.13 4.81 -15.78
N THR A 105 -3.64 5.92 -15.23
CA THR A 105 -3.62 7.23 -15.86
C THR A 105 -2.77 8.22 -15.05
N LEU A 106 -1.74 8.77 -15.69
CA LEU A 106 -0.88 9.79 -15.08
C LEU A 106 -1.69 11.02 -14.66
N GLY A 107 -1.44 11.54 -13.47
CA GLY A 107 -2.11 12.75 -12.96
C GLY A 107 -3.58 12.57 -12.53
N ARG A 108 -4.08 11.34 -12.43
CA ARG A 108 -5.43 11.02 -11.92
C ARG A 108 -5.45 10.54 -10.47
N THR A 109 -4.42 10.88 -9.69
CA THR A 109 -4.37 10.59 -8.26
C THR A 109 -4.49 11.88 -7.45
N ALA A 110 -5.26 11.82 -6.37
CA ALA A 110 -5.37 12.94 -5.45
C ALA A 110 -4.09 13.05 -4.59
N ASN A 111 -3.77 14.27 -4.17
CA ASN A 111 -2.71 14.48 -3.17
C ASN A 111 -3.25 14.19 -1.77
N LEU A 112 -2.67 13.22 -1.08
CA LEU A 112 -3.05 12.77 0.25
C LEU A 112 -2.14 13.34 1.36
N SER A 113 -1.19 14.23 1.04
CA SER A 113 -0.14 14.67 1.96
C SER A 113 -0.67 15.39 3.19
N ALA A 114 -1.80 16.09 3.05
CA ALA A 114 -2.44 16.81 4.15
C ALA A 114 -3.10 15.88 5.18
N ALA A 115 -3.27 14.59 4.86
CA ALA A 115 -3.77 13.59 5.80
C ALA A 115 -2.66 13.01 6.70
N ALA A 116 -1.71 13.86 7.09
CA ALA A 116 -0.77 13.57 8.15
C ALA A 116 -1.41 13.95 9.49
N ALA A 117 -1.58 12.98 10.40
CA ALA A 117 -1.86 13.32 11.79
C ALA A 117 -0.68 14.13 12.38
N TYR A 118 -0.93 14.93 13.43
CA TYR A 118 0.11 15.76 14.04
C TYR A 118 1.38 14.97 14.36
N GLY A 119 2.52 15.47 13.88
CA GLY A 119 3.84 14.86 14.07
C GLY A 119 4.12 13.65 13.18
N GLN A 120 3.28 13.37 12.18
CA GLN A 120 3.55 12.37 11.14
C GLN A 120 4.05 13.04 9.86
N THR A 121 4.85 12.31 9.08
CA THR A 121 5.26 12.71 7.73
C THR A 121 4.70 11.72 6.73
N VAL A 122 3.94 12.19 5.74
CA VAL A 122 3.39 11.33 4.69
C VAL A 122 4.34 11.28 3.50
N THR A 123 4.78 10.08 3.14
CA THR A 123 5.45 9.79 1.87
C THR A 123 4.45 9.16 0.92
N GLN A 124 4.36 9.67 -0.31
CA GLN A 124 3.47 9.15 -1.35
C GLN A 124 4.28 8.48 -2.46
N ALA A 125 3.74 7.39 -2.96
CA ALA A 125 4.30 6.58 -4.02
C ALA A 125 3.23 6.30 -5.07
N ASP A 126 3.53 6.57 -6.34
CA ASP A 126 2.62 6.22 -7.45
C ASP A 126 3.09 4.94 -8.16
N ILE A 127 2.15 4.04 -8.40
CA ILE A 127 2.38 2.82 -9.19
C ILE A 127 1.25 2.58 -10.18
N PHE A 128 1.58 1.84 -11.23
CA PHE A 128 0.59 1.27 -12.16
C PHE A 128 -0.06 0.02 -11.56
N THR A 129 -1.26 -0.31 -12.00
CA THR A 129 -2.04 -1.47 -11.51
C THR A 129 -1.26 -2.77 -11.64
N GLN A 130 -0.57 -2.96 -12.76
CA GLN A 130 0.27 -4.13 -13.03
C GLN A 130 1.45 -4.30 -12.05
N ASN A 131 1.86 -3.22 -11.38
CA ASN A 131 2.97 -3.23 -10.42
C ASN A 131 2.50 -3.46 -8.98
N LEU A 132 1.20 -3.66 -8.73
CA LEU A 132 0.71 -4.03 -7.42
C LEU A 132 1.37 -5.33 -6.92
N PRO A 133 1.84 -5.38 -5.66
CA PRO A 133 2.38 -6.60 -5.08
C PRO A 133 1.39 -7.76 -5.17
N ASP A 134 1.90 -8.93 -5.55
CA ASP A 134 1.16 -10.19 -5.64
C ASP A 134 1.22 -11.02 -4.34
N HIS A 135 1.90 -10.50 -3.31
CA HIS A 135 1.96 -11.08 -1.98
C HIS A 135 1.68 -10.01 -0.92
N GLN A 136 0.91 -10.36 0.12
CA GLN A 136 0.54 -9.42 1.19
C GLN A 136 1.74 -8.80 1.89
N VAL A 137 2.86 -9.53 2.01
CA VAL A 137 4.11 -9.02 2.62
C VAL A 137 4.61 -7.74 1.93
N GLY A 138 4.36 -7.58 0.63
CA GLY A 138 4.72 -6.38 -0.12
C GLY A 138 3.87 -5.15 0.21
N LEU A 139 2.72 -5.34 0.84
CA LEU A 139 1.81 -4.28 1.26
C LEU A 139 1.89 -4.01 2.77
N GLN A 140 2.71 -4.74 3.53
CA GLN A 140 2.79 -4.59 5.00
C GLN A 140 3.26 -3.21 5.45
N ALA A 141 4.16 -2.58 4.69
CA ALA A 141 4.64 -1.24 4.98
C ALA A 141 3.69 -0.13 4.52
N VAL A 142 2.62 -0.47 3.79
CA VAL A 142 1.67 0.50 3.24
C VAL A 142 0.62 0.84 4.29
N ASP A 143 0.54 2.11 4.68
CA ASP A 143 -0.47 2.59 5.63
C ASP A 143 -1.83 2.77 4.95
N VAL A 144 -1.81 3.28 3.70
CA VAL A 144 -2.97 3.52 2.85
C VAL A 144 -2.65 3.09 1.42
N LEU A 145 -3.50 2.23 0.88
CA LEU A 145 -3.54 1.88 -0.53
C LEU A 145 -4.71 2.62 -1.17
N TYR A 146 -4.41 3.61 -2.00
CA TYR A 146 -5.38 4.41 -2.73
C TYR A 146 -5.43 3.92 -4.18
N ILE A 147 -6.60 3.60 -4.71
CA ILE A 147 -6.78 3.10 -6.08
C ILE A 147 -7.80 3.98 -6.80
N ALA A 148 -7.37 4.61 -7.90
CA ALA A 148 -8.19 5.47 -8.73
C ALA A 148 -7.79 5.35 -10.21
N ALA A 149 -8.76 5.38 -11.13
CA ALA A 149 -8.51 5.33 -12.57
C ALA A 149 -7.54 4.19 -12.98
N ALA A 150 -7.77 3.02 -12.38
CA ALA A 150 -6.96 1.81 -12.52
C ALA A 150 -7.85 0.67 -13.02
N ASP A 151 -7.42 -0.12 -14.01
CA ASP A 151 -8.16 -1.30 -14.43
C ASP A 151 -7.87 -2.48 -13.51
N THR A 152 -8.54 -2.48 -12.36
CA THR A 152 -8.42 -3.57 -11.38
C THR A 152 -8.97 -4.90 -11.90
N GLY A 153 -9.76 -4.89 -12.98
CA GLY A 153 -10.18 -6.08 -13.71
C GLY A 153 -8.99 -6.89 -14.24
N SER A 154 -7.89 -6.21 -14.60
CA SER A 154 -6.64 -6.81 -15.08
C SER A 154 -5.80 -7.48 -13.99
N LEU A 155 -6.11 -7.25 -12.69
CA LEU A 155 -5.36 -7.83 -11.58
C LEU A 155 -5.43 -9.36 -11.60
N THR A 156 -4.28 -9.98 -11.42
CA THR A 156 -4.18 -11.43 -11.21
C THR A 156 -4.87 -11.84 -9.92
N THR A 157 -5.27 -13.12 -9.82
CA THR A 157 -5.85 -13.67 -8.58
C THR A 157 -4.95 -13.42 -7.38
N ARG A 158 -3.63 -13.61 -7.51
CA ARG A 158 -2.67 -13.37 -6.42
C ARG A 158 -2.63 -11.92 -5.96
N GLN A 159 -2.69 -10.95 -6.87
CA GLN A 159 -2.74 -9.53 -6.51
C GLN A 159 -4.05 -9.18 -5.79
N ARG A 160 -5.19 -9.72 -6.25
CA ARG A 160 -6.47 -9.53 -5.57
C ARG A 160 -6.45 -10.14 -4.17
N ASP A 161 -5.91 -11.34 -4.03
CA ASP A 161 -5.74 -12.01 -2.74
C ASP A 161 -4.80 -11.23 -1.81
N ALA A 162 -3.70 -10.68 -2.34
CA ALA A 162 -2.78 -9.84 -1.58
C ALA A 162 -3.45 -8.58 -1.03
N ILE A 163 -4.31 -7.92 -1.83
CA ILE A 163 -5.11 -6.77 -1.38
C ILE A 163 -6.12 -7.19 -0.32
N ALA A 164 -6.85 -8.30 -0.54
CA ALA A 164 -7.82 -8.80 0.43
C ALA A 164 -7.17 -9.15 1.77
N GLN A 165 -6.01 -9.81 1.76
CA GLN A 165 -5.22 -10.11 2.95
C GLN A 165 -4.67 -8.85 3.60
N TYR A 166 -4.18 -7.88 2.81
CA TYR A 166 -3.71 -6.59 3.31
C TYR A 166 -4.80 -5.90 4.13
N VAL A 167 -6.02 -5.79 3.60
CA VAL A 167 -7.15 -5.19 4.33
C VAL A 167 -7.49 -6.04 5.55
N THR A 168 -7.61 -7.37 5.40
CA THR A 168 -7.95 -8.28 6.51
C THR A 168 -7.00 -8.15 7.69
N TYR A 169 -5.70 -7.96 7.44
CA TYR A 169 -4.66 -7.77 8.47
C TYR A 169 -4.50 -6.33 8.98
N GLY A 170 -5.46 -5.45 8.68
CA GLY A 170 -5.48 -4.11 9.23
C GLY A 170 -5.29 -3.00 8.21
N GLY A 171 -4.99 -3.32 6.95
CA GLY A 171 -4.76 -2.35 5.88
C GLY A 171 -5.90 -1.35 5.68
N HIS A 172 -5.56 -0.19 5.13
CA HIS A 172 -6.53 0.80 4.67
C HIS A 172 -6.57 0.79 3.15
N LEU A 173 -7.70 0.43 2.58
CA LEU A 173 -7.94 0.53 1.15
C LEU A 173 -8.91 1.68 0.90
N ILE A 174 -8.53 2.62 0.02
CA ILE A 174 -9.41 3.66 -0.50
C ILE A 174 -9.57 3.40 -1.99
N VAL A 175 -10.81 3.24 -2.45
CA VAL A 175 -11.14 3.02 -3.86
C VAL A 175 -12.01 4.17 -4.36
N VAL A 176 -11.67 4.68 -5.53
CA VAL A 176 -12.31 5.86 -6.10
C VAL A 176 -13.21 5.49 -7.27
N GLY A 177 -14.41 6.06 -7.28
CA GLY A 177 -15.38 6.00 -8.35
C GLY A 177 -15.15 7.09 -9.38
N GLY A 178 -16.16 7.94 -9.60
CA GLY A 178 -16.17 8.94 -10.66
C GLY A 178 -16.30 8.32 -12.04
N ALA A 179 -15.82 8.99 -13.08
CA ALA A 179 -15.97 8.54 -14.47
C ALA A 179 -15.33 7.17 -14.78
N GLN A 180 -14.31 6.76 -14.01
CA GLN A 180 -13.57 5.51 -14.18
C GLN A 180 -13.96 4.43 -13.15
N TRP A 181 -15.16 4.53 -12.57
CA TRP A 181 -15.61 3.63 -11.51
C TRP A 181 -15.62 2.16 -11.93
N GLN A 182 -16.07 1.86 -13.15
CA GLN A 182 -16.29 0.50 -13.61
C GLN A 182 -14.99 -0.32 -13.67
N PRO A 183 -13.93 0.09 -14.40
CA PRO A 183 -12.64 -0.60 -14.36
C PRO A 183 -11.99 -0.58 -12.96
N THR A 184 -12.16 0.51 -12.20
CA THR A 184 -11.59 0.65 -10.84
C THR A 184 -12.23 -0.30 -9.82
N ALA A 185 -13.51 -0.65 -9.99
CA ALA A 185 -14.21 -1.55 -9.08
C ALA A 185 -14.17 -3.03 -9.51
N ALA A 186 -13.99 -3.34 -10.81
CA ALA A 186 -14.11 -4.68 -11.39
C ALA A 186 -13.24 -5.76 -10.69
N GLY A 187 -12.09 -5.35 -10.16
CA GLY A 187 -11.16 -6.19 -9.44
C GLY A 187 -11.54 -6.52 -8.00
N LEU A 188 -12.32 -5.64 -7.39
CA LEU A 188 -12.36 -5.41 -5.94
C LEU A 188 -13.77 -5.45 -5.35
N GLN A 189 -14.81 -5.64 -6.16
CA GLN A 189 -16.22 -5.61 -5.72
C GLN A 189 -16.49 -6.35 -4.39
N PRO A 190 -15.95 -7.55 -4.11
CA PRO A 190 -16.21 -8.25 -2.85
C PRO A 190 -15.73 -7.51 -1.59
N LEU A 191 -14.78 -6.57 -1.73
CA LEU A 191 -14.22 -5.79 -0.63
C LEU A 191 -14.92 -4.44 -0.44
N LEU A 192 -15.55 -3.91 -1.50
CA LEU A 192 -16.06 -2.55 -1.48
C LEU A 192 -17.29 -2.40 -0.55
N PRO A 193 -17.46 -1.24 0.10
CA PRO A 193 -18.67 -0.93 0.85
C PRO A 193 -19.90 -0.73 -0.04
N ILE A 194 -19.69 -0.26 -1.27
CA ILE A 194 -20.72 -0.11 -2.29
C ILE A 194 -20.36 -1.08 -3.40
N MET A 195 -21.34 -1.83 -3.91
CA MET A 195 -21.19 -2.60 -5.14
C MET A 195 -21.69 -1.71 -6.29
N PRO A 196 -20.81 -0.94 -6.96
CA PRO A 196 -21.24 -0.02 -8.00
C PRO A 196 -21.70 -0.81 -9.22
N ASP A 197 -22.85 -0.43 -9.75
CA ASP A 197 -23.48 -1.00 -10.94
C ASP A 197 -23.93 0.08 -11.94
N SER A 198 -23.89 1.35 -11.54
CA SER A 198 -24.31 2.48 -12.34
C SER A 198 -23.55 3.76 -11.96
N SER A 199 -23.90 4.85 -12.63
CA SER A 199 -23.43 6.19 -12.30
C SER A 199 -24.47 7.23 -12.65
N ILE A 200 -24.46 8.34 -11.91
CA ILE A 200 -25.28 9.51 -12.18
C ILE A 200 -24.41 10.76 -12.27
N VAL A 201 -24.95 11.81 -12.86
CA VAL A 201 -24.38 13.15 -12.79
C VAL A 201 -24.99 13.85 -11.58
N SER A 202 -24.15 14.38 -10.68
CA SER A 202 -24.58 15.13 -9.51
C SER A 202 -23.81 16.44 -9.40
N SER A 203 -24.46 17.47 -8.88
CA SER A 203 -23.85 18.73 -8.45
C SER A 203 -24.03 18.99 -6.95
N ASP A 204 -24.62 18.02 -6.23
CA ASP A 204 -24.87 18.12 -4.81
C ASP A 204 -23.74 17.48 -4.00
N PHE A 205 -22.82 18.34 -3.58
CA PHE A 205 -21.64 17.99 -2.80
C PHE A 205 -21.55 18.78 -1.49
N ALA A 206 -22.65 19.44 -1.09
CA ALA A 206 -22.63 20.38 0.04
C ALA A 206 -22.18 19.70 1.35
N ALA A 207 -22.63 18.46 1.57
CA ALA A 207 -22.29 17.65 2.74
C ALA A 207 -20.77 17.38 2.89
N LEU A 208 -20.00 17.41 1.80
CA LEU A 208 -18.54 17.25 1.86
C LEU A 208 -17.87 18.40 2.60
N THR A 209 -18.46 19.60 2.57
CA THR A 209 -17.94 20.80 3.26
C THR A 209 -17.93 20.59 4.78
N THR A 210 -19.04 20.07 5.32
CA THR A 210 -19.15 19.73 6.74
C THR A 210 -18.23 18.58 7.10
N TRP A 211 -18.19 17.53 6.28
CA TRP A 211 -17.32 16.37 6.51
C TRP A 211 -15.84 16.73 6.53
N SER A 212 -15.39 17.60 5.62
CA SER A 212 -14.00 18.04 5.56
C SER A 212 -13.65 19.13 6.57
N THR A 213 -14.62 19.59 7.39
CA THR A 213 -14.47 20.75 8.28
C THR A 213 -14.02 22.03 7.56
N SER A 214 -14.27 22.10 6.25
CA SER A 214 -13.92 23.23 5.40
C SER A 214 -14.92 24.36 5.54
N THR A 215 -14.46 25.61 5.42
CA THR A 215 -15.35 26.79 5.29
C THR A 215 -15.71 27.09 3.84
N SER A 216 -15.01 26.49 2.88
CA SER A 216 -15.25 26.66 1.45
C SER A 216 -16.11 25.52 0.94
N ALA A 217 -17.23 25.84 0.30
CA ALA A 217 -18.07 24.87 -0.37
C ALA A 217 -17.42 24.32 -1.64
N VAL A 218 -17.78 23.09 -2.03
CA VAL A 218 -17.49 22.57 -3.37
C VAL A 218 -18.25 23.44 -4.39
N ALA A 219 -17.61 23.76 -5.53
CA ALA A 219 -18.30 24.49 -6.58
C ALA A 219 -19.54 23.72 -7.07
N GLN A 220 -20.64 24.45 -7.33
CA GLN A 220 -21.87 23.88 -7.88
C GLN A 220 -21.67 23.54 -9.36
N THR A 221 -20.92 22.48 -9.61
CA THR A 221 -20.61 21.99 -10.95
C THR A 221 -20.84 20.49 -10.96
N GLU A 222 -21.41 20.03 -12.06
CA GLU A 222 -21.71 18.63 -12.27
C GLU A 222 -20.44 17.77 -12.27
N SER A 223 -20.53 16.60 -11.64
CA SER A 223 -19.54 15.55 -11.66
C SER A 223 -20.22 14.19 -11.71
N ILE A 224 -19.53 13.21 -12.29
CA ILE A 224 -20.01 11.83 -12.31
C ILE A 224 -19.76 11.21 -10.94
N ILE A 225 -20.78 10.57 -10.38
CA ILE A 225 -20.65 9.74 -9.18
C ILE A 225 -21.09 8.31 -9.50
N ALA A 226 -20.34 7.34 -8.99
CA ALA A 226 -20.69 5.94 -9.08
C ALA A 226 -21.76 5.61 -8.04
N THR A 227 -22.78 4.87 -8.46
CA THR A 227 -23.91 4.47 -7.61
C THR A 227 -24.06 2.96 -7.62
N GLY A 228 -24.72 2.43 -6.59
CA GLY A 228 -24.97 1.01 -6.46
C GLY A 228 -25.50 0.65 -5.09
N SER A 229 -25.57 -0.64 -4.82
CA SER A 229 -26.06 -1.16 -3.53
C SER A 229 -25.01 -1.09 -2.44
N LEU A 230 -25.41 -0.66 -1.24
CA LEU A 230 -24.57 -0.74 -0.05
C LEU A 230 -24.46 -2.21 0.39
N GLN A 231 -23.25 -2.70 0.59
CA GLN A 231 -23.02 -4.06 1.09
C GLN A 231 -23.26 -4.17 2.59
N GLU A 232 -23.48 -5.39 3.06
CA GLU A 232 -23.53 -5.70 4.49
C GLU A 232 -22.23 -5.25 5.20
N ASP A 233 -22.35 -4.96 6.49
CA ASP A 233 -21.26 -4.43 7.35
C ASP A 233 -20.64 -3.11 6.85
N SER A 234 -21.34 -2.41 5.97
CA SER A 234 -20.94 -1.12 5.45
C SER A 234 -21.80 -0.01 6.04
N ARG A 235 -21.21 1.18 6.17
CA ARG A 235 -21.91 2.39 6.62
C ARG A 235 -21.60 3.54 5.69
N VAL A 236 -22.59 4.38 5.45
CA VAL A 236 -22.40 5.62 4.69
C VAL A 236 -21.84 6.69 5.63
N LEU A 237 -20.80 7.39 5.20
CA LEU A 237 -20.18 8.49 5.94
C LEU A 237 -20.70 9.84 5.47
N VAL A 238 -20.93 9.98 4.16
CA VAL A 238 -21.46 11.20 3.54
C VAL A 238 -22.46 10.82 2.47
N THR A 239 -23.61 11.49 2.46
CA THR A 239 -24.63 11.42 1.40
C THR A 239 -24.83 12.79 0.76
N ASP A 240 -25.40 12.80 -0.44
CA ASP A 240 -26.07 13.99 -0.96
C ASP A 240 -27.43 14.22 -0.25
N SER A 241 -28.15 15.28 -0.63
CA SER A 241 -29.46 15.63 -0.04
C SER A 241 -30.58 14.63 -0.38
N SER A 242 -30.39 13.81 -1.41
CA SER A 242 -31.34 12.75 -1.81
C SER A 242 -31.06 11.40 -1.14
N GLY A 243 -29.95 11.29 -0.40
CA GLY A 243 -29.53 10.08 0.29
C GLY A 243 -28.60 9.19 -0.52
N VAL A 244 -28.11 9.63 -1.69
CA VAL A 244 -27.13 8.87 -2.47
C VAL A 244 -25.77 8.93 -1.76
N PRO A 245 -25.11 7.78 -1.50
CA PRO A 245 -23.81 7.75 -0.85
C PRO A 245 -22.72 8.43 -1.69
N LEU A 246 -22.03 9.40 -1.10
CA LEU A 246 -20.84 10.04 -1.66
C LEU A 246 -19.55 9.40 -1.11
N ILE A 247 -19.57 9.00 0.17
CA ILE A 247 -18.48 8.28 0.83
C ILE A 247 -19.09 7.17 1.67
N ALA A 248 -18.62 5.94 1.50
CA ALA A 248 -19.02 4.81 2.32
C ALA A 248 -17.79 4.04 2.83
N ARG A 249 -17.95 3.38 3.97
CA ARG A 249 -16.90 2.60 4.65
C ARG A 249 -17.39 1.21 4.99
N ARG A 250 -16.53 0.22 4.80
CA ARG A 250 -16.70 -1.15 5.28
C ARG A 250 -15.53 -1.54 6.17
N THR A 251 -15.79 -2.29 7.22
CA THR A 251 -14.75 -2.95 8.01
C THR A 251 -14.58 -4.37 7.50
N VAL A 252 -13.34 -4.77 7.21
CA VAL A 252 -13.01 -6.12 6.72
C VAL A 252 -11.85 -6.65 7.54
N GLY A 253 -12.10 -7.69 8.33
CA GLY A 253 -11.15 -8.17 9.33
C GLY A 253 -10.74 -7.06 10.30
N ALA A 254 -9.44 -6.81 10.42
CA ALA A 254 -8.90 -5.72 11.24
C ALA A 254 -8.77 -4.38 10.50
N GLY A 255 -9.02 -4.36 9.18
CA GLY A 255 -8.83 -3.18 8.34
C GLY A 255 -10.13 -2.55 7.88
N VAL A 256 -10.00 -1.62 6.95
CA VAL A 256 -11.12 -0.84 6.43
C VAL A 256 -10.98 -0.61 4.93
N VAL A 257 -12.14 -0.53 4.28
CA VAL A 257 -12.28 -0.14 2.88
C VAL A 257 -13.18 1.08 2.81
N ASP A 258 -12.67 2.19 2.29
CA ASP A 258 -13.44 3.38 1.96
C ASP A 258 -13.67 3.43 0.44
N TYR A 259 -14.90 3.74 0.05
CA TYR A 259 -15.25 4.02 -1.35
C TYR A 259 -15.67 5.48 -1.46
N ILE A 260 -14.98 6.23 -2.33
CA ILE A 260 -15.31 7.61 -2.67
C ILE A 260 -16.05 7.56 -4.00
N ALA A 261 -17.35 7.88 -4.02
CA ALA A 261 -18.20 7.67 -5.19
C ALA A 261 -17.84 8.60 -6.38
N PHE A 262 -17.23 9.75 -6.10
CA PHE A 262 -16.75 10.73 -7.08
C PHE A 262 -15.24 10.65 -7.24
N ASP A 263 -14.66 11.29 -8.26
CA ASP A 263 -13.21 11.38 -8.46
C ASP A 263 -12.64 12.70 -7.88
N PRO A 264 -11.91 12.66 -6.75
CA PRO A 264 -11.35 13.86 -6.12
C PRO A 264 -10.22 14.51 -6.96
N ALA A 265 -9.67 13.81 -7.94
CA ALA A 265 -8.66 14.31 -8.87
C ALA A 265 -9.26 14.92 -10.15
N SER A 266 -10.58 15.08 -10.19
CA SER A 266 -11.32 15.75 -11.27
C SER A 266 -12.11 16.97 -10.76
N ALA A 267 -12.48 17.86 -11.68
CA ALA A 267 -13.37 18.98 -11.34
C ALA A 267 -14.74 18.44 -10.83
N PRO A 268 -15.39 19.12 -9.88
CA PRO A 268 -15.01 20.40 -9.25
C PRO A 268 -14.00 20.28 -8.08
N PHE A 269 -13.51 19.09 -7.76
CA PHE A 269 -12.78 18.84 -6.52
C PHE A 269 -11.32 19.27 -6.57
N THR A 270 -10.67 19.23 -7.74
CA THR A 270 -9.24 19.57 -7.89
C THR A 270 -8.88 20.99 -7.43
N SER A 271 -9.83 21.93 -7.52
CA SER A 271 -9.66 23.31 -7.07
C SER A 271 -10.29 23.58 -5.69
N TRP A 272 -10.93 22.59 -5.08
CA TRP A 272 -11.62 22.75 -3.81
C TRP A 272 -10.64 22.71 -2.62
N PRO A 273 -10.52 23.79 -1.83
CA PRO A 273 -9.59 23.83 -0.70
C PRO A 273 -9.89 22.78 0.40
N GLY A 274 -11.12 22.27 0.45
CA GLY A 274 -11.53 21.28 1.46
C GLY A 274 -11.01 19.87 1.21
N LEU A 275 -10.26 19.60 0.12
CA LEU A 275 -9.67 18.28 -0.13
C LEU A 275 -8.77 17.81 1.02
N ASP A 276 -7.97 18.71 1.59
CA ASP A 276 -7.07 18.38 2.69
C ASP A 276 -7.82 17.87 3.93
N GLY A 277 -8.88 18.58 4.31
CA GLY A 277 -9.76 18.19 5.40
C GLY A 277 -10.58 16.94 5.10
N LEU A 278 -10.94 16.70 3.84
CA LEU A 278 -11.59 15.47 3.41
C LEU A 278 -10.67 14.27 3.64
N TRP A 279 -9.41 14.36 3.21
CA TRP A 279 -8.45 13.26 3.38
C TRP A 279 -8.11 13.01 4.83
N LEU A 280 -7.91 14.07 5.62
CA LEU A 280 -7.71 13.95 7.06
C LEU A 280 -8.90 13.22 7.71
N SER A 281 -10.13 13.60 7.38
CA SER A 281 -11.34 13.01 7.95
C SER A 281 -11.54 11.55 7.53
N VAL A 282 -11.36 11.21 6.26
CA VAL A 282 -11.40 9.81 5.79
C VAL A 282 -10.33 8.98 6.52
N ILE A 283 -9.09 9.44 6.58
CA ILE A 283 -7.99 8.65 7.14
C ILE A 283 -8.05 8.53 8.66
N THR A 284 -8.58 9.52 9.38
CA THR A 284 -8.57 9.54 10.86
C THR A 284 -9.89 9.12 11.52
N SER A 285 -11.03 9.14 10.82
CA SER A 285 -12.35 8.74 11.37
C SER A 285 -12.54 7.23 11.60
N ARG A 286 -11.44 6.49 11.73
CA ARG A 286 -11.40 5.04 11.87
C ARG A 286 -11.23 4.66 13.34
N ALA A 287 -11.69 3.46 13.70
CA ALA A 287 -11.39 2.93 15.02
C ALA A 287 -9.86 2.82 15.21
N PRO A 288 -9.32 3.14 16.40
CA PRO A 288 -7.89 2.98 16.68
C PRO A 288 -7.45 1.53 16.39
N ARG A 289 -6.36 1.36 15.63
CA ARG A 289 -5.76 0.03 15.47
C ARG A 289 -5.13 -0.38 16.81
N PRO A 290 -5.49 -1.53 17.39
CA PRO A 290 -4.81 -2.03 18.58
C PRO A 290 -3.33 -2.28 18.29
N ALA A 291 -2.44 -1.89 19.21
CA ALA A 291 -0.99 -1.96 19.01
C ALA A 291 -0.45 -3.38 18.72
N TRP A 292 -1.18 -4.43 19.13
CA TRP A 292 -0.81 -5.82 18.89
C TRP A 292 -0.97 -6.29 17.43
N ASN A 293 -1.71 -5.54 16.59
CA ASN A 293 -1.81 -5.80 15.15
C ASN A 293 -0.57 -5.39 14.34
N LEU A 294 0.38 -4.65 14.93
CA LEU A 294 1.64 -4.26 14.28
C LEU A 294 2.71 -5.36 14.40
N GLY A 295 2.37 -6.54 14.92
CA GLY A 295 3.32 -7.55 15.36
C GLY A 295 4.02 -7.15 16.67
N PHE A 296 4.55 -8.13 17.39
CA PHE A 296 5.27 -7.87 18.64
C PHE A 296 6.51 -7.01 18.40
N LEU A 297 6.41 -5.71 18.66
CA LEU A 297 7.57 -4.83 18.81
C LEU A 297 8.27 -5.18 20.14
N ASN A 298 9.36 -5.97 20.05
CA ASN A 298 10.30 -6.25 21.14
C ASN A 298 9.71 -6.65 22.52
N LEU A 299 9.45 -7.94 22.72
CA LEU A 299 9.24 -8.53 24.07
C LEU A 299 10.51 -8.58 24.94
N SER A 300 11.68 -8.18 24.41
CA SER A 300 12.96 -8.22 25.13
C SER A 300 13.09 -7.17 26.23
N GLN A 301 12.26 -6.12 26.25
CA GLN A 301 12.25 -5.14 27.34
C GLN A 301 11.26 -5.46 28.48
N ALA A 302 10.36 -6.44 28.30
CA ALA A 302 9.41 -6.84 29.34
C ALA A 302 10.01 -7.80 30.39
N VAL A 303 11.12 -8.49 30.07
CA VAL A 303 11.70 -9.54 30.93
C VAL A 303 12.66 -9.00 32.01
N HIS A 304 13.07 -7.72 31.95
CA HIS A 304 14.00 -7.15 32.94
C HIS A 304 13.35 -6.49 34.17
N ARG A 305 12.02 -6.53 34.33
CA ARG A 305 11.35 -6.01 35.54
C ARG A 305 10.90 -7.06 36.56
N HIS A 306 11.21 -8.35 36.39
CA HIS A 306 10.79 -9.40 37.34
C HIS A 306 11.88 -10.40 37.76
N ARG A 307 13.14 -9.96 37.90
CA ARG A 307 14.11 -10.70 38.72
C ARG A 307 14.79 -9.76 39.71
N ASN A 308 14.20 -9.65 40.90
CA ASN A 308 14.93 -9.20 42.08
C ASN A 308 15.47 -10.46 42.79
N PRO A 309 16.78 -10.73 42.80
CA PRO A 309 17.34 -11.84 43.57
C PRO A 309 17.39 -11.45 45.06
N ALA A 310 17.06 -12.43 45.90
CA ALA A 310 17.04 -12.34 47.35
C ALA A 310 18.37 -11.81 47.92
N GLY A 311 18.29 -10.73 48.72
CA GLY A 311 19.36 -10.25 49.58
C GLY A 311 19.21 -10.83 50.98
N ASN A 312 20.03 -11.82 51.28
CA ASN A 312 20.22 -12.43 52.59
C ASN A 312 21.12 -11.53 53.45
N HIS A 313 20.65 -11.04 54.59
CA HIS A 313 21.54 -10.59 55.68
C HIS A 313 20.91 -10.84 57.06
N ARG A 314 21.50 -11.80 57.77
CA ARG A 314 21.47 -11.96 59.22
C ARG A 314 22.77 -11.38 59.82
N ALA A 315 22.63 -10.95 61.08
CA ALA A 315 23.66 -10.56 62.07
C ALA A 315 24.36 -9.23 61.76
N SER A 316 24.47 -8.30 62.71
CA SER A 316 24.61 -8.41 64.17
C SER A 316 23.94 -7.25 64.90
#